data_AF-A0A521CVC8-F1
#
_entry.id   AF-A0A521CVC8-F1
#
_cell.length_a   1.000
_cell.length_b   1.000
_cell.length_c   1.000
_cell.angle_alpha   90.00
_cell.angle_beta   90.00
_cell.angle_gamma   90.00
#
_symmetry.space_group_name_H-M   'P 1'
#
loop_
_entity.id
_entity.type
_entity.pdbx_description
1 polymer ?
#
loop_
_entity_poly.entity_id
_entity_poly.type
_entity_poly.pdbx_seq_one_letter_code
_entity_poly.pdbx_strand_id
1 'polypeptide(L)' 'MTSLAAPSVTGLPTRLAAPAPGLMDETEAKSYIPKVVHVDGGNRVVELGGDPSAPVPGADDQQRSDLGVPVR' A
#
# COMPACT_ATOMS: atom_id res chain seq x y z
N MET A 1 -2.97 -33.20 -10.86
CA MET A 1 -2.02 -32.13 -10.49
C MET A 1 -2.04 -31.09 -11.60
N THR A 2 -2.73 -29.97 -11.42
CA THR A 2 -2.83 -28.92 -12.45
C THR A 2 -2.06 -27.70 -11.95
N SER A 3 -0.96 -27.39 -12.64
CA SER A 3 -0.14 -26.21 -12.40
C SER A 3 -0.89 -24.97 -12.89
N LEU A 4 -1.14 -24.02 -12.00
CA LEU A 4 -1.66 -22.70 -12.35
C LEU A 4 -0.46 -21.81 -12.68
N ALA A 5 -0.06 -21.78 -13.95
CA ALA A 5 0.92 -20.80 -14.43
C ALA A 5 0.23 -19.43 -14.53
N ALA A 6 0.80 -18.40 -13.89
CA ALA A 6 0.41 -17.02 -14.14
C ALA A 6 0.64 -16.70 -15.63
N PRO A 7 -0.31 -16.06 -16.35
CA PRO A 7 -0.11 -15.75 -17.75
C PRO A 7 1.08 -14.79 -17.90
N SER A 8 2.09 -15.20 -18.66
CA SER A 8 3.21 -14.32 -19.03
C SER A 8 2.69 -13.25 -19.97
N VAL A 9 2.66 -12.00 -19.49
CA VAL A 9 2.36 -10.82 -20.32
C VAL A 9 3.64 -10.42 -21.05
N THR A 10 3.91 -11.02 -22.20
CA THR A 10 5.06 -10.67 -23.04
C THR A 10 4.55 -10.19 -24.39
N GLY A 11 4.48 -8.87 -24.60
CA GLY A 11 4.02 -8.34 -25.89
C GLY A 11 3.77 -6.83 -26.02
N LEU A 12 3.78 -6.04 -24.94
CA LEU A 12 3.72 -4.59 -25.09
C LEU A 12 5.13 -4.01 -25.32
N PRO A 13 5.36 -3.17 -26.34
CA PRO A 13 6.56 -2.35 -26.36
C PRO A 13 6.47 -1.42 -25.16
N THR A 14 7.25 -1.70 -24.12
CA THR A 14 7.27 -0.89 -22.90
C THR A 14 7.91 0.47 -23.20
N ARG A 15 7.11 1.40 -23.72
CA ARG A 15 7.21 2.80 -23.35
C ARG A 15 6.05 3.13 -22.42
N LEU A 16 6.09 2.50 -21.25
CA LEU A 16 5.33 2.97 -20.11
C LEU A 16 6.06 4.21 -19.58
N ALA A 17 5.66 5.39 -20.02
CA ALA A 17 5.78 6.53 -19.13
C ALA A 17 4.82 6.23 -17.98
N ALA A 18 5.34 5.62 -16.90
CA ALA A 18 4.55 5.42 -15.70
C ALA A 18 4.05 6.82 -15.26
N PRO A 19 2.77 6.96 -14.87
CA PRO A 19 2.36 8.20 -14.23
C PRO A 19 3.32 8.44 -13.06
N ALA A 20 3.88 9.64 -12.98
CA ALA A 20 4.76 9.98 -11.87
C ALA A 20 4.00 9.66 -10.56
N PRO A 21 4.66 9.00 -9.58
CA PRO A 21 4.02 8.73 -8.29
C PRO A 21 3.48 10.06 -7.74
N GLY A 22 2.24 10.06 -7.24
CA GLY A 22 1.44 11.24 -6.86
C GLY A 22 2.27 12.47 -6.51
N LEU A 23 2.64 13.25 -7.52
CA LEU A 23 3.49 14.42 -7.35
C LEU A 23 2.65 15.47 -6.65
N MET A 24 3.10 15.85 -5.46
CA MET A 24 2.48 16.84 -4.60
C MET A 24 3.53 17.91 -4.31
N ASP A 25 3.08 19.13 -4.10
CA ASP A 25 3.97 20.15 -3.53
C ASP A 25 4.25 19.85 -2.05
N GLU A 26 5.23 20.54 -1.47
CA GLU A 26 5.66 20.32 -0.08
C GLU A 26 4.53 20.57 0.94
N THR A 27 3.66 21.54 0.67
CA THR A 27 2.58 21.92 1.59
C THR A 27 1.48 20.85 1.58
N GLU A 28 1.13 20.38 0.38
CA GLU A 28 0.22 19.26 0.18
C GLU A 28 0.76 17.99 0.84
N ALA A 29 2.03 17.65 0.60
CA ALA A 29 2.64 16.44 1.15
C ALA A 29 2.66 16.42 2.69
N LYS A 30 2.96 17.56 3.34
CA LYS A 30 2.98 17.67 4.81
C LYS A 30 1.60 17.51 5.44
N SER A 31 0.55 17.84 4.70
CA SER A 31 -0.84 17.85 5.20
C SER A 31 -1.63 16.62 4.75
N TYR A 32 -1.04 15.79 3.89
CA TYR A 32 -1.71 14.65 3.28
C TYR A 32 -1.92 13.52 4.28
N ILE A 33 -3.17 13.06 4.40
CA ILE A 33 -3.54 11.86 5.14
C ILE A 33 -3.91 10.79 4.12
N PRO A 34 -3.14 9.69 4.01
CA PRO A 34 -3.44 8.62 3.06
C PRO A 34 -4.74 7.91 3.42
N LYS A 35 -5.36 7.24 2.44
CA LYS A 35 -6.44 6.29 2.69
C LYS A 35 -5.85 4.88 2.75
N VAL A 36 -5.81 4.31 3.95
CA VAL A 36 -5.32 2.97 4.22
C VAL A 36 -6.51 2.03 4.30
N VAL A 37 -6.44 0.90 3.61
CA VAL A 37 -7.49 -0.12 3.60
C VAL A 37 -6.90 -1.42 4.11
N HIS A 38 -7.41 -1.92 5.24
CA HIS A 38 -7.08 -3.25 5.71
C HIS A 38 -8.06 -4.24 5.07
N VAL A 39 -7.55 -5.36 4.59
CA VAL A 39 -8.35 -6.41 3.93
C VAL A 39 -8.09 -7.77 4.56
N ASP A 40 -9.10 -8.63 4.52
CA ASP A 40 -8.96 -10.04 4.92
C ASP A 40 -8.33 -10.90 3.81
N GLY A 41 -8.10 -12.19 4.10
CA GLY A 41 -7.57 -13.15 3.12
C GLY A 41 -8.49 -13.41 1.91
N GLY A 42 -9.75 -12.97 1.96
CA GLY A 42 -10.70 -12.96 0.86
C GLY A 42 -10.77 -11.62 0.11
N ASN A 43 -9.85 -10.70 0.38
CA ASN A 43 -9.80 -9.35 -0.17
C ASN A 43 -11.05 -8.49 0.12
N ARG A 44 -11.72 -8.74 1.24
CA ARG A 44 -12.83 -7.91 1.73
C ARG A 44 -12.27 -6.84 2.66
N VAL A 45 -12.81 -5.62 2.56
CA VAL A 45 -12.44 -4.51 3.44
C VAL A 45 -12.86 -4.82 4.87
N VAL A 46 -11.91 -4.76 5.81
CA VAL A 46 -12.16 -4.90 7.25
C VAL A 46 -12.00 -3.58 8.00
N GLU A 47 -11.18 -2.65 7.48
CA GLU A 47 -11.05 -1.29 8.02
C GLU A 47 -10.62 -0.28 6.94
N LEU A 48 -11.01 0.99 7.16
CA LEU A 48 -10.48 2.15 6.46
C LEU A 48 -9.86 3.10 7.50
N GLY A 49 -8.61 3.50 7.29
CA GLY A 49 -7.85 4.35 8.20
C GLY A 49 -6.93 5.33 7.47
N GLY A 50 -6.14 6.06 8.26
CA GLY A 50 -5.17 7.04 7.75
C GLY A 50 -3.72 6.81 8.19
N ASP A 51 -3.49 5.82 9.05
CA ASP A 51 -2.16 5.47 9.56
C ASP A 51 -1.63 4.21 8.85
N PRO A 52 -0.59 4.34 7.99
CA PRO A 52 0.00 3.18 7.30
C PRO A 52 0.69 2.19 8.24
N SER A 53 1.00 2.61 9.47
CA SER A 53 1.66 1.76 10.46
C SER A 53 0.69 1.16 11.49
N ALA A 54 -0.62 1.38 11.32
CA ALA A 54 -1.62 0.76 12.18
C ALA A 54 -1.72 -0.76 11.87
N PRO A 55 -1.70 -1.63 12.90
CA PRO A 55 -1.86 -3.07 12.71
C PRO A 55 -3.26 -3.38 12.14
N VAL A 56 -3.38 -4.55 11.50
CA VAL A 56 -4.70 -5.05 11.06
C VAL A 56 -5.57 -5.33 12.29
N PRO A 57 -6.86 -4.95 12.30
CA PRO A 57 -7.77 -5.31 13.38
C PRO A 57 -7.83 -6.81 13.63
N GLY A 58 -7.56 -7.21 14.87
CA GLY A 58 -7.55 -8.62 15.29
C GLY A 58 -6.25 -9.38 14.95
N ALA A 59 -5.22 -8.73 14.41
CA ALA A 59 -3.90 -9.32 14.26
C ALA A 59 -3.09 -9.16 15.55
N ASP A 60 -3.20 -10.14 16.44
CA ASP A 60 -2.59 -10.13 17.77
C ASP A 60 -1.04 -10.16 17.74
N ASP A 61 -0.45 -10.55 16.61
CA ASP A 61 0.99 -10.62 16.38
C ASP A 61 1.60 -9.37 15.72
N GLN A 62 0.78 -8.34 15.45
CA GLN A 62 1.21 -7.10 14.82
C GLN A 62 1.23 -5.94 15.81
N GLN A 63 2.30 -5.15 15.77
CA GLN A 63 2.44 -3.93 16.54
C GLN A 63 3.07 -2.83 15.70
N ARG A 64 2.72 -1.59 16.01
CA ARG A 64 3.39 -0.41 15.44
C ARG A 64 4.83 -0.35 15.95
N SER A 65 5.77 -0.04 15.07
CA SER A 65 7.17 0.21 15.45
C SER A 65 7.27 1.42 16.38
N ASP A 66 8.18 1.34 17.35
CA ASP A 66 8.55 2.45 18.25
C ASP A 66 9.57 3.41 17.60
N LEU A 67 10.21 2.98 16.51
CA LEU A 67 11.09 3.83 15.70
C LEU A 67 10.26 4.76 14.81
N GLY A 68 9.96 5.96 15.31
CA GLY A 68 9.53 7.07 14.46
C GLY A 68 10.66 7.45 13.49
N VAL A 69 10.33 7.76 12.23
CA VAL A 69 11.34 8.31 11.29
C VAL A 69 11.80 9.65 11.85
N PRO A 70 13.11 9.84 12.16
CA PRO A 70 13.58 11.12 12.64
C PRO A 70 13.37 12.17 11.55
N VAL A 71 12.59 13.22 11.86
CA VAL A 71 12.44 14.38 10.99
C VAL A 71 13.79 15.10 11.00
N ARG A 72 14.52 15.02 9.90
CA ARG A 72 15.76 15.78 9.68
C ARG A 72 15.46 17.19 9.19
#